data_AF-A0AAE9MEB8-F1
#
_entry.id   AF-A0AAE9MEB8-F1
#
_cell.length_a   1.000
_cell.length_b   1.000
_cell.length_c   1.000
_cell.angle_alpha   90.00
_cell.angle_beta   90.00
_cell.angle_gamma   90.00
#
_symmetry.space_group_name_H-M   'P 1'
#
loop_
_entity.id
_entity.type
_entity.pdbx_description
1 polymer ?
#
loop_
_entity_poly.entity_id
_entity_poly.type
_entity_poly.pdbx_seq_one_letter_code
_entity_poly.pdbx_strand_id
1 'polypeptide(L)'
;MNNTNSYLKDELRETFKVINTCLSCLYAGETHMYRALAAQLRILLCDRKQRKDNSLIIAVYPKLEISALESINWSPQSSGYFHINQTHGSTNLVAQMPFEITQFVNGLVIADLQLNKSKLIAISEWSKQYVTYSPTELTIEEIIRSVADKGGGAHVDSTMSPALKYIRQKTPTGLTYAQLLIIALARFVNFLGEKIFDHSICKIPDHLFSQEHKKYSLGIVSHHEWAESRIGQIDP
;
A
#
# COMPACT_ATOMS: atom_id res chain seq x y z
N MET A 1 1.47 12.29 33.18
CA MET A 1 0.83 11.62 32.03
C MET A 1 0.70 12.52 30.78
N ASN A 2 0.63 13.85 30.90
CA ASN A 2 0.57 14.75 29.71
C ASN A 2 1.86 14.79 28.86
N ASN A 3 3.04 14.60 29.47
CA ASN A 3 4.31 14.72 28.75
C ASN A 3 4.55 13.60 27.72
N THR A 4 4.13 12.37 28.02
CA THR A 4 4.30 11.22 27.11
C THR A 4 3.47 11.36 25.84
N ASN A 5 2.25 11.91 25.94
CA ASN A 5 1.40 12.14 24.78
C ASN A 5 1.94 13.28 23.90
N SER A 6 2.47 14.36 24.51
CA SER A 6 3.15 15.42 23.77
C SER A 6 4.36 14.90 23.00
N TYR A 7 5.23 14.14 23.67
CA TYR A 7 6.41 13.53 23.04
C TYR A 7 6.04 12.64 21.86
N LEU A 8 5.07 11.73 22.01
CA LEU A 8 4.66 10.84 20.91
C LEU A 8 4.04 11.61 19.73
N LYS A 9 3.34 12.72 19.98
CA LYS A 9 2.83 13.60 18.91
C LYS A 9 3.96 14.30 18.16
N ASP A 10 5.01 14.71 18.86
CA ASP A 10 6.18 15.33 18.23
C ASP A 10 6.94 14.32 17.38
N GLU A 11 7.18 13.10 17.90
CA GLU A 11 7.75 11.99 17.13
C GLU A 11 6.90 11.65 15.89
N LEU A 12 5.57 11.67 16.03
CA LEU A 12 4.65 11.41 14.92
C LEU A 12 4.78 12.50 13.84
N ARG A 13 4.87 13.77 14.26
CA ARG A 13 5.08 14.90 13.37
C ARG A 13 6.41 14.80 12.63
N GLU A 14 7.50 14.45 13.32
CA GLU A 14 8.81 14.26 12.69
C GLU A 14 8.79 13.11 11.68
N THR A 15 8.11 12.01 12.02
CA THR A 15 7.92 10.88 11.10
C THR A 15 7.21 11.30 9.81
N PHE A 16 6.17 12.15 9.89
CA PHE A 16 5.51 12.71 8.71
C PHE A 16 6.45 13.61 7.89
N LYS A 17 7.28 14.44 8.53
CA LYS A 17 8.29 15.25 7.81
C LYS A 17 9.31 14.39 7.06
N VAL A 18 9.73 13.25 7.63
CA VAL A 18 10.62 12.31 6.95
C VAL A 18 9.92 11.71 5.73
N ILE A 19 8.68 11.24 5.87
CA ILE A 19 7.88 10.73 4.74
C ILE A 19 7.79 11.79 3.64
N ASN A 20 7.50 13.03 4.02
CA ASN A 20 7.37 14.15 3.10
C ASN A 20 8.66 14.40 2.30
N THR A 21 9.81 14.36 2.98
CA THR A 21 11.13 14.52 2.37
C THR A 21 11.44 13.37 1.41
N CYS A 22 11.18 12.12 1.83
CA CYS A 22 11.38 10.95 0.97
C CYS A 22 10.49 10.97 -0.29
N LEU A 23 9.24 11.43 -0.17
CA LEU A 23 8.35 11.61 -1.32
C LEU A 23 8.87 12.69 -2.28
N SER A 24 9.37 13.81 -1.76
CA SER A 24 10.01 14.85 -2.58
C SER A 24 11.19 14.31 -3.37
N CYS A 25 12.09 13.55 -2.72
CA CYS A 25 13.21 12.90 -3.38
C CYS A 25 12.74 11.90 -4.46
N LEU A 26 11.70 11.09 -4.19
CA LEU A 26 11.12 10.20 -5.20
C LEU A 26 10.61 10.96 -6.43
N TYR A 27 9.93 12.08 -6.22
CA TYR A 27 9.41 12.91 -7.32
C TYR A 27 10.53 13.57 -8.13
N ALA A 28 11.70 13.77 -7.51
CA ALA A 28 12.94 14.18 -8.18
C ALA A 28 13.70 13.04 -8.88
N GLY A 29 13.21 11.79 -8.81
CA GLY A 29 13.81 10.63 -9.47
C GLY A 29 14.64 9.71 -8.56
N GLU A 30 14.73 9.99 -7.25
CA GLU A 30 15.48 9.17 -6.29
C GLU A 30 14.70 7.91 -5.89
N THR A 31 14.57 6.99 -6.84
CA THR A 31 13.71 5.79 -6.73
C THR A 31 13.99 4.92 -5.51
N HIS A 32 15.20 4.96 -4.96
CA HIS A 32 15.61 4.15 -3.80
C HIS A 32 14.96 4.59 -2.47
N MET A 33 14.40 5.80 -2.42
CA MET A 33 13.77 6.37 -1.22
C MET A 33 12.52 5.61 -0.74
N TYR A 34 11.95 4.73 -1.56
CA TYR A 34 10.87 3.84 -1.12
C TYR A 34 11.25 2.97 0.09
N ARG A 35 12.55 2.64 0.26
CA ARG A 35 13.02 1.86 1.41
C ARG A 35 12.89 2.65 2.71
N ALA A 36 13.28 3.92 2.69
CA ALA A 36 13.12 4.82 3.82
C ALA A 36 11.62 5.01 4.14
N LEU A 37 10.78 5.14 3.11
CA LEU A 37 9.32 5.17 3.29
C LEU A 37 8.80 3.91 3.97
N ALA A 38 9.22 2.71 3.54
CA ALA A 38 8.81 1.47 4.17
C ALA A 38 9.19 1.42 5.66
N ALA A 39 10.37 1.91 6.03
CA ALA A 39 10.78 2.00 7.43
C ALA A 39 9.88 2.95 8.25
N GLN A 40 9.57 4.13 7.71
CA GLN A 40 8.65 5.07 8.38
C GLN A 40 7.23 4.49 8.48
N LEU A 41 6.73 3.87 7.41
CA LEU A 41 5.42 3.21 7.42
C LEU A 41 5.36 2.08 8.45
N ARG A 42 6.45 1.34 8.65
CA ARG A 42 6.54 0.33 9.72
C ARG A 42 6.34 0.98 11.08
N ILE A 43 7.10 2.03 11.39
CA ILE A 43 6.99 2.79 12.66
C ILE A 43 5.55 3.29 12.87
N LEU A 44 4.89 3.78 11.81
CA LEU A 44 3.57 4.37 11.91
C LEU A 44 2.41 3.37 12.04
N LEU A 45 2.47 2.24 11.32
CA LEU A 45 1.30 1.38 11.06
C LEU A 45 1.42 -0.07 11.53
N CYS A 46 2.63 -0.58 11.74
CA CYS A 46 2.81 -1.99 12.10
C CYS A 46 4.10 -2.28 12.87
N ASP A 47 4.53 -1.39 13.76
CA ASP A 47 5.72 -1.63 14.56
C ASP A 47 5.41 -2.58 15.71
N ARG A 48 6.22 -3.64 15.84
CA ARG A 48 6.03 -4.66 16.88
C ARG A 48 7.30 -4.86 17.67
N LYS A 49 7.16 -4.81 19.00
CA LYS A 49 8.20 -5.20 19.96
C LYS A 49 7.60 -6.20 20.93
N GLN A 50 8.22 -7.38 21.07
CA GLN A 50 7.76 -8.44 21.97
C GLN A 50 6.27 -8.79 21.78
N ARG A 51 5.81 -8.91 20.53
CA ARG A 51 4.41 -9.18 20.14
C ARG A 51 3.38 -8.09 20.49
N LYS A 52 3.81 -6.99 21.10
CA LYS A 52 2.96 -5.81 21.32
C LYS A 52 3.09 -4.86 20.13
N ASP A 53 1.96 -4.35 19.67
CA ASP A 53 1.88 -3.27 18.70
C ASP A 53 2.32 -1.95 19.35
N ASN A 54 3.35 -1.31 18.79
CA ASN A 54 3.87 -0.01 19.20
C ASN A 54 3.78 1.00 18.05
N SER A 55 2.93 0.75 17.06
CA SER A 55 2.71 1.64 15.92
C SER A 55 2.32 3.03 16.40
N LEU A 56 3.03 4.03 15.91
CA LEU A 56 2.98 5.38 16.47
C LEU A 56 1.61 6.04 16.27
N ILE A 57 0.94 5.81 15.13
CA ILE A 57 -0.41 6.36 14.92
C ILE A 57 -1.41 5.74 15.89
N ILE A 58 -1.33 4.43 16.14
CA ILE A 58 -2.22 3.74 17.08
C ILE A 58 -1.98 4.25 18.51
N ALA A 59 -0.72 4.47 18.89
CA ALA A 59 -0.37 4.97 20.22
C ALA A 59 -0.88 6.40 20.48
N VAL A 60 -0.82 7.27 19.47
CA VAL A 60 -1.26 8.68 19.59
C VAL A 60 -2.76 8.84 19.38
N TYR A 61 -3.34 8.11 18.42
CA TYR A 61 -4.75 8.20 18.02
C TYR A 61 -5.42 6.81 17.96
N PRO A 62 -5.62 6.14 19.12
CA PRO A 62 -6.13 4.76 19.16
C PRO A 62 -7.57 4.58 18.66
N LYS A 63 -8.33 5.69 18.58
CA LYS A 63 -9.72 5.71 18.09
C LYS A 63 -9.83 6.27 16.67
N LEU A 64 -8.71 6.50 15.99
CA LEU A 64 -8.74 7.00 14.62
C LEU A 64 -9.37 5.94 13.71
N GLU A 65 -10.33 6.37 12.93
CA GLU A 65 -10.93 5.57 11.86
C GLU A 65 -10.61 6.24 10.53
N ILE A 66 -10.29 5.42 9.53
CA ILE A 66 -9.94 5.87 8.19
C ILE A 66 -10.64 4.99 7.15
N SER A 67 -10.80 5.54 5.95
CA SER A 67 -11.44 4.80 4.85
C SER A 67 -10.73 3.48 4.58
N ALA A 68 -11.52 2.42 4.45
CA ALA A 68 -11.04 1.10 4.05
C ALA A 68 -10.47 1.14 2.63
N LEU A 69 -9.62 0.17 2.28
CA LEU A 69 -9.31 -0.11 0.89
C LEU A 69 -10.57 -0.63 0.18
N GLU A 70 -10.67 -0.39 -1.12
CA GLU A 70 -11.63 -1.11 -1.95
C GLU A 70 -11.38 -2.62 -1.84
N SER A 71 -12.46 -3.40 -1.76
CA SER A 71 -12.36 -4.85 -1.65
C SER A 71 -11.87 -5.46 -2.96
N ILE A 72 -10.97 -6.43 -2.87
CA ILE A 72 -10.56 -7.24 -4.02
C ILE A 72 -11.66 -8.29 -4.26
N ASN A 73 -12.53 -8.00 -5.23
CA ASN A 73 -13.66 -8.87 -5.57
C ASN A 73 -13.35 -9.67 -6.84
N TRP A 74 -13.37 -11.00 -6.72
CA TRP A 74 -13.33 -11.91 -7.86
C TRP A 74 -14.67 -11.91 -8.58
N SER A 75 -14.63 -11.77 -9.90
CA SER A 75 -15.83 -11.70 -10.71
C SER A 75 -15.64 -12.44 -12.03
N PRO A 76 -16.67 -13.18 -12.49
CA PRO A 76 -16.64 -13.83 -13.80
C PRO A 76 -16.84 -12.83 -14.96
N GLN A 77 -17.16 -11.56 -14.70
CA GLN A 77 -17.51 -10.62 -15.76
C GLN A 77 -16.62 -9.38 -15.73
N SER A 78 -16.48 -8.78 -14.54
CA SER A 78 -15.71 -7.55 -14.38
C SER A 78 -15.31 -7.26 -12.94
N SER A 79 -14.16 -6.63 -12.77
CA SER A 79 -13.66 -6.15 -11.47
C SER A 79 -12.97 -4.81 -11.68
N GLY A 80 -13.51 -3.74 -11.09
CA GLY A 80 -13.07 -2.37 -11.34
C GLY A 80 -13.14 -2.00 -12.82
N TYR A 81 -11.98 -1.70 -13.43
CA TYR A 81 -11.87 -1.36 -14.86
C TYR A 81 -11.66 -2.57 -15.79
N PHE A 82 -11.54 -3.77 -15.22
CA PHE A 82 -11.31 -4.98 -16.00
C PHE A 82 -12.61 -5.64 -16.41
N HIS A 83 -12.73 -5.95 -17.70
CA HIS A 83 -13.79 -6.78 -18.26
C HIS A 83 -13.17 -8.00 -18.94
N ILE A 84 -13.73 -9.18 -18.69
CA ILE A 84 -13.31 -10.40 -19.36
C ILE A 84 -14.46 -10.92 -20.23
N ASN A 85 -14.14 -11.21 -21.49
CA ASN A 85 -15.09 -11.90 -22.38
C ASN A 85 -14.99 -13.39 -22.10
N GLN A 86 -16.07 -13.94 -21.54
CA GLN A 86 -16.17 -15.38 -21.29
C GLN A 86 -16.30 -16.11 -22.63
N THR A 87 -15.43 -17.08 -22.88
CA THR A 87 -15.63 -18.06 -23.95
C THR A 87 -16.58 -19.17 -23.48
N HIS A 88 -17.25 -19.87 -24.39
CA HIS A 88 -18.08 -21.03 -24.02
C HIS A 88 -17.24 -22.05 -23.21
N GLY A 89 -17.63 -22.29 -21.95
CA GLY A 89 -16.92 -23.18 -21.01
C GLY A 89 -15.80 -22.53 -20.19
N SER A 90 -15.57 -21.21 -20.32
CA SER A 90 -14.60 -20.49 -19.50
C SER A 90 -15.09 -20.34 -18.06
N THR A 91 -14.19 -20.61 -17.12
CA THR A 91 -14.39 -20.42 -15.69
C THR A 91 -13.46 -19.32 -15.17
N ASN A 92 -12.97 -18.43 -16.03
CA ASN A 92 -12.03 -17.40 -15.60
C ASN A 92 -12.73 -16.37 -14.72
N LEU A 93 -12.07 -15.98 -13.64
CA LEU A 93 -12.43 -14.85 -12.79
C LEU A 93 -11.37 -13.77 -12.92
N VAL A 94 -11.80 -12.52 -12.77
CA VAL A 94 -10.92 -11.36 -12.72
C VAL A 94 -11.08 -10.63 -11.39
N ALA A 95 -9.98 -10.10 -10.87
CA ALA A 95 -9.96 -9.25 -9.69
C ALA A 95 -9.01 -8.06 -9.89
N GLN A 96 -9.41 -6.88 -9.44
CA GLN A 96 -8.58 -5.67 -9.41
C GLN A 96 -7.95 -5.48 -8.02
N MET A 97 -6.66 -5.17 -7.98
CA MET A 97 -5.97 -4.76 -6.75
C MET A 97 -6.32 -3.31 -6.39
N PRO A 98 -6.34 -2.92 -5.10
CA PRO A 98 -6.93 -1.66 -4.64
C PRO A 98 -5.95 -0.49 -4.75
N PHE A 99 -5.26 -0.36 -5.89
CA PHE A 99 -4.41 0.78 -6.18
C PHE A 99 -4.32 1.05 -7.68
N GLU A 100 -4.18 2.33 -8.02
CA GLU A 100 -4.01 2.84 -9.38
C GLU A 100 -2.58 3.33 -9.55
N ILE A 101 -1.96 3.01 -10.68
CA ILE A 101 -0.61 3.44 -11.05
C ILE A 101 -0.74 4.56 -12.07
N THR A 102 -0.04 5.67 -11.86
CA THR A 102 0.09 6.75 -12.85
C THR A 102 1.53 6.85 -13.32
N GLN A 103 1.72 6.79 -14.64
CA GLN A 103 3.02 7.00 -15.31
C GLN A 103 2.99 8.31 -16.09
N PHE A 104 3.90 9.20 -15.75
CA PHE A 104 4.09 10.47 -16.42
C PHE A 104 5.12 10.37 -17.56
N VAL A 105 5.07 11.32 -18.50
CA VAL A 105 5.98 11.38 -19.66
C VAL A 105 7.44 11.54 -19.26
N ASN A 106 7.72 12.19 -18.13
CA ASN A 106 9.08 12.33 -17.59
C ASN A 106 9.63 11.04 -16.95
N GLY A 107 8.89 9.92 -17.02
CA GLY A 107 9.29 8.64 -16.46
C GLY A 107 8.96 8.46 -14.97
N LEU A 108 8.41 9.47 -14.30
CA LEU A 108 7.91 9.31 -12.94
C LEU A 108 6.73 8.33 -12.92
N VAL A 109 6.83 7.32 -12.07
CA VAL A 109 5.75 6.35 -11.82
C VAL A 109 5.37 6.43 -10.35
N ILE A 110 4.09 6.65 -10.11
CA ILE A 110 3.50 6.71 -8.77
C ILE A 110 2.33 5.73 -8.67
N ALA A 111 1.87 5.49 -7.45
CA ALA A 111 0.61 4.81 -7.23
C ALA A 111 -0.20 5.50 -6.12
N ASP A 112 -1.51 5.33 -6.18
CA ASP A 112 -2.49 5.83 -5.22
C ASP A 112 -3.43 4.69 -4.80
N LEU A 113 -3.81 4.67 -3.53
CA LEU A 113 -4.75 3.67 -3.00
C LEU A 113 -6.17 3.97 -3.49
N GLN A 114 -6.91 2.91 -3.82
CA GLN A 114 -8.35 2.99 -4.05
C GLN A 114 -9.06 2.77 -2.71
N LEU A 115 -9.75 3.80 -2.23
CA LEU A 115 -10.39 3.83 -0.92
C LEU A 115 -11.91 3.73 -1.06
N ASN A 116 -12.51 2.87 -0.25
CA ASN A 116 -13.94 2.82 -0.07
C ASN A 116 -14.38 3.94 0.89
N LYS A 117 -15.00 4.98 0.34
CA LYS A 117 -15.42 6.17 1.10
C LYS A 117 -16.62 5.93 2.03
N SER A 118 -17.40 4.88 1.82
CA SER A 118 -18.57 4.56 2.66
C SER A 118 -18.24 3.65 3.83
N LYS A 119 -17.04 3.07 3.87
CA LYS A 119 -16.58 2.17 4.93
C LYS A 119 -15.38 2.76 5.66
N LEU A 120 -15.55 3.05 6.94
CA LEU A 120 -14.46 3.37 7.85
C LEU A 120 -14.05 2.13 8.63
N ILE A 121 -12.76 2.02 8.93
CA ILE A 121 -12.22 0.99 9.82
C ILE A 121 -11.22 1.60 10.80
N ALA A 122 -11.10 0.98 11.96
CA ALA A 122 -10.15 1.38 12.99
C ALA A 122 -8.70 1.29 12.46
N ILE A 123 -7.87 2.27 12.83
CA ILE A 123 -6.46 2.32 12.43
C ILE A 123 -5.67 1.08 12.86
N SER A 124 -6.06 0.43 13.96
CA SER A 124 -5.45 -0.81 14.44
C SER A 124 -5.68 -2.02 13.53
N GLU A 125 -6.74 -1.99 12.72
CA GLU A 125 -7.09 -3.05 11.78
C GLU A 125 -6.71 -2.69 10.34
N TRP A 126 -6.41 -1.41 10.07
CA TRP A 126 -6.21 -0.93 8.70
C TRP A 126 -5.03 -1.58 7.99
N SER A 127 -3.91 -1.81 8.69
CA SER A 127 -2.74 -2.50 8.12
C SER A 127 -2.93 -4.00 7.91
N LYS A 128 -4.03 -4.59 8.40
CA LYS A 128 -4.36 -6.01 8.21
C LYS A 128 -5.21 -6.27 6.96
N GLN A 129 -5.61 -5.22 6.23
CA GLN A 129 -6.34 -5.39 4.98
C GLN A 129 -5.45 -6.02 3.90
N TYR A 130 -6.04 -6.92 3.12
CA TYR A 130 -5.39 -7.56 1.99
C TYR A 130 -5.25 -6.60 0.80
N VAL A 131 -4.09 -6.66 0.16
CA VAL A 131 -3.72 -5.88 -1.03
C VAL A 131 -3.36 -6.78 -2.20
N THR A 132 -3.23 -8.09 -1.97
CA THR A 132 -3.10 -9.14 -2.99
C THR A 132 -3.96 -10.35 -2.60
N TYR A 133 -4.49 -11.09 -3.58
CA TYR A 133 -5.29 -12.30 -3.34
C TYR A 133 -4.76 -13.56 -4.04
N SER A 134 -3.88 -13.44 -5.04
CA SER A 134 -3.38 -14.61 -5.75
C SER A 134 -2.00 -14.38 -6.36
N PRO A 135 -1.12 -15.40 -6.33
CA PRO A 135 -1.23 -16.66 -5.59
C PRO A 135 -0.85 -16.50 -4.10
N THR A 136 -0.44 -15.30 -3.69
CA THR A 136 -0.09 -14.99 -2.30
C THR A 136 -1.00 -13.88 -1.81
N GLU A 137 -1.74 -14.17 -0.76
CA GLU A 137 -2.49 -13.18 0.00
C GLU A 137 -1.52 -12.44 0.90
N LEU A 138 -1.45 -11.13 0.73
CA LEU A 138 -0.61 -10.28 1.55
C LEU A 138 -1.42 -9.11 2.06
N THR A 139 -1.22 -8.84 3.34
CA THR A 139 -1.70 -7.65 4.01
C THR A 139 -0.76 -6.47 3.80
N ILE A 140 -1.26 -5.26 4.06
CA ILE A 140 -0.43 -4.04 4.09
C ILE A 140 0.78 -4.22 5.02
N GLU A 141 0.57 -4.75 6.25
CA GLU A 141 1.64 -5.01 7.22
C GLU A 141 2.72 -5.92 6.63
N GLU A 142 2.35 -7.05 6.02
CA GLU A 142 3.32 -8.02 5.51
C GLU A 142 4.21 -7.43 4.42
N ILE A 143 3.65 -6.56 3.55
CA ILE A 143 4.43 -5.88 2.52
C ILE A 143 5.34 -4.82 3.14
N ILE A 144 4.81 -3.96 4.03
CA ILE A 144 5.61 -2.95 4.73
C ILE A 144 6.82 -3.60 5.40
N ARG A 145 6.58 -4.64 6.19
CA ARG A 145 7.62 -5.34 6.94
C ARG A 145 8.61 -6.05 6.04
N SER A 146 8.12 -6.73 4.99
CA SER A 146 9.02 -7.40 4.06
C SER A 146 9.97 -6.43 3.36
N VAL A 147 9.52 -5.20 3.05
CA VAL A 147 10.38 -4.17 2.43
C VAL A 147 11.28 -3.51 3.47
N ALA A 148 10.75 -3.12 4.63
CA ALA A 148 11.51 -2.43 5.68
C ALA A 148 12.60 -3.31 6.30
N ASP A 149 12.26 -4.57 6.62
CA ASP A 149 13.15 -5.46 7.38
C ASP A 149 14.24 -6.08 6.49
N LYS A 150 13.92 -6.40 5.21
CA LYS A 150 14.81 -7.17 4.31
C LYS A 150 15.32 -6.39 3.11
N GLY A 151 14.67 -5.29 2.74
CA GLY A 151 14.98 -4.52 1.54
C GLY A 151 16.15 -3.55 1.68
N GLY A 152 16.90 -3.57 2.79
CA GLY A 152 17.99 -2.66 3.10
C GLY A 152 17.64 -1.51 4.05
N GLY A 153 16.49 -1.57 4.75
CA GLY A 153 16.10 -0.57 5.76
C GLY A 153 16.67 -0.82 7.16
N ALA A 154 16.72 -2.09 7.59
CA ALA A 154 17.27 -2.48 8.91
C ALA A 154 18.24 -3.67 8.82
N HIS A 155 17.99 -4.62 7.92
CA HIS A 155 18.90 -5.73 7.62
C HIS A 155 19.00 -5.94 6.10
N VAL A 156 20.20 -6.20 5.61
CA VAL A 156 20.41 -6.74 4.25
C VAL A 156 20.39 -8.26 4.40
N ASP A 157 19.19 -8.83 4.37
CA ASP A 157 19.04 -10.29 4.42
C ASP A 157 19.43 -10.88 3.06
N SER A 158 20.20 -11.96 3.04
CA SER A 158 20.61 -12.62 1.79
C SER A 158 19.42 -13.26 1.05
N THR A 159 18.26 -13.35 1.72
CA THR A 159 17.04 -13.97 1.19
C THR A 159 15.82 -13.05 1.28
N MET A 160 15.23 -12.77 0.12
CA MET A 160 13.93 -12.09 0.00
C MET A 160 12.82 -13.03 0.51
N SER A 161 11.77 -12.49 1.15
CA SER A 161 10.62 -13.32 1.53
C SER A 161 10.01 -14.00 0.29
N PRO A 162 9.48 -15.24 0.39
CA PRO A 162 8.88 -15.94 -0.75
C PRO A 162 7.81 -15.10 -1.46
N ALA A 163 7.01 -14.38 -0.68
CA ALA A 163 6.01 -13.42 -1.13
C ALA A 163 6.58 -12.29 -1.99
N LEU A 164 7.62 -11.58 -1.51
CA LEU A 164 8.28 -10.53 -2.28
C LEU A 164 9.01 -11.07 -3.51
N LYS A 165 9.62 -12.26 -3.39
CA LYS A 165 10.29 -12.93 -4.50
C LYS A 165 9.29 -13.22 -5.62
N TYR A 166 8.11 -13.72 -5.27
CA TYR A 166 7.03 -13.96 -6.22
C TYR A 166 6.55 -12.66 -6.88
N ILE A 167 6.23 -11.65 -6.07
CA ILE A 167 5.78 -10.33 -6.55
C ILE A 167 6.79 -9.73 -7.53
N ARG A 168 8.08 -9.80 -7.19
CA ARG A 168 9.16 -9.28 -8.04
C ARG A 168 9.27 -10.07 -9.35
N GLN A 169 9.15 -11.39 -9.33
CA GLN A 169 9.20 -12.23 -10.53
C GLN A 169 8.05 -11.97 -11.51
N LYS A 170 6.90 -11.51 -11.00
CA LYS A 170 5.70 -11.24 -11.80
C LYS A 170 5.51 -9.76 -12.13
N THR A 171 6.32 -8.87 -11.57
CA THR A 171 6.29 -7.46 -11.95
C THR A 171 7.02 -7.31 -13.29
N PRO A 172 6.41 -6.69 -14.33
CA PRO A 172 7.12 -6.28 -15.53
C PRO A 172 8.35 -5.41 -15.21
N THR A 173 9.24 -5.24 -16.19
CA THR A 173 10.43 -4.38 -16.04
C THR A 173 10.05 -2.97 -15.59
N GLY A 174 10.58 -2.52 -14.45
CA GLY A 174 10.25 -1.23 -13.85
C GLY A 174 10.19 -1.29 -12.32
N LEU A 175 9.42 -0.39 -11.72
CA LEU A 175 9.15 -0.43 -10.27
C LEU A 175 8.35 -1.69 -9.92
N THR A 176 8.77 -2.39 -8.87
CA THR A 176 8.07 -3.58 -8.38
C THR A 176 6.71 -3.23 -7.78
N TYR A 177 5.75 -4.15 -7.75
CA TYR A 177 4.46 -3.88 -7.09
C TYR A 177 4.62 -3.51 -5.61
N ALA A 178 5.59 -4.12 -4.91
CA ALA A 178 5.91 -3.75 -3.53
C ALA A 178 6.40 -2.29 -3.44
N GLN A 179 7.25 -1.83 -4.35
CA GLN A 179 7.69 -0.43 -4.41
C GLN A 179 6.51 0.51 -4.64
N LEU A 180 5.66 0.22 -5.62
CA LEU A 180 4.49 1.03 -5.93
C LEU A 180 3.51 1.10 -4.77
N LEU A 181 3.24 -0.02 -4.10
CA LEU A 181 2.37 -0.03 -2.94
C LEU A 181 2.95 0.78 -1.77
N ILE A 182 4.26 0.67 -1.51
CA ILE A 182 4.92 1.50 -0.48
C ILE A 182 4.78 2.99 -0.81
N ILE A 183 4.92 3.37 -2.08
CA ILE A 183 4.71 4.75 -2.53
C ILE A 183 3.26 5.18 -2.31
N ALA A 184 2.28 4.35 -2.65
CA ALA A 184 0.86 4.64 -2.45
C ALA A 184 0.50 4.79 -0.97
N LEU A 185 0.98 3.88 -0.13
CA LEU A 185 0.81 3.93 1.33
C LEU A 185 1.43 5.20 1.92
N ALA A 186 2.66 5.54 1.51
CA ALA A 186 3.33 6.74 1.97
C ALA A 186 2.59 8.02 1.58
N ARG A 187 2.07 8.10 0.35
CA ARG A 187 1.26 9.24 -0.11
C ARG A 187 -0.03 9.38 0.71
N PHE A 188 -0.74 8.27 0.91
CA PHE A 188 -1.94 8.24 1.73
C PHE A 188 -1.67 8.69 3.18
N VAL A 189 -0.63 8.14 3.79
CA VAL A 189 -0.22 8.48 5.16
C VAL A 189 0.27 9.93 5.26
N ASN A 190 0.97 10.45 4.25
CA ASN A 190 1.37 11.86 4.20
C ASN A 190 0.13 12.77 4.16
N PHE A 191 -0.87 12.43 3.34
CA PHE A 191 -2.16 13.15 3.32
C PHE A 191 -2.90 13.06 4.66
N LEU A 192 -2.89 11.91 5.33
CA LEU A 192 -3.42 11.79 6.69
C LEU A 192 -2.67 12.71 7.66
N GLY A 193 -1.35 12.82 7.54
CA GLY A 193 -0.51 13.75 8.29
C GLY A 193 -0.91 15.22 8.07
N GLU A 194 -1.18 15.64 6.83
CA GLU A 194 -1.72 16.98 6.50
C GLU A 194 -3.02 17.23 7.29
N LYS A 195 -3.95 16.26 7.31
CA LYS A 195 -5.22 16.41 8.02
C LYS A 195 -5.11 16.44 9.54
N ILE A 196 -4.14 15.73 10.11
CA ILE A 196 -3.96 15.66 11.56
C ILE A 196 -3.18 16.87 12.10
N PHE A 197 -2.18 17.36 11.36
CA PHE A 197 -1.22 18.35 11.85
C PHE A 197 -1.24 19.68 11.11
N ASP A 198 -2.10 19.85 10.10
CA ASP A 198 -2.24 21.06 9.29
C ASP A 198 -0.91 21.55 8.69
N HIS A 199 -0.05 20.61 8.28
CA HIS A 199 1.24 20.93 7.67
C HIS A 199 1.20 20.72 6.16
N SER A 200 1.95 21.55 5.43
CA SER A 200 2.07 21.43 3.99
C SER A 200 2.79 20.14 3.60
N ILE A 201 2.16 19.36 2.73
CA ILE A 201 2.74 18.15 2.15
C ILE A 201 3.33 18.41 0.76
N CYS A 202 4.35 17.63 0.42
CA CYS A 202 4.93 17.49 -0.89
C CYS A 202 3.89 16.86 -1.81
N LYS A 203 3.45 17.64 -2.78
CA LYS A 203 2.52 17.23 -3.83
C LYS A 203 3.32 16.99 -5.10
N ILE A 204 2.79 16.12 -5.95
CA ILE A 204 3.29 16.03 -7.32
C ILE A 204 3.02 17.37 -7.99
N PRO A 205 3.97 17.94 -8.73
CA PRO A 205 3.76 19.19 -9.45
C PRO A 205 2.55 19.11 -10.39
N ASP A 206 1.63 20.08 -10.29
CA ASP A 206 0.38 20.11 -11.07
C ASP A 206 0.59 20.10 -12.59
N HIS A 207 1.73 20.64 -13.06
CA HIS A 207 2.09 20.63 -14.47
C HIS A 207 2.25 19.21 -15.03
N LEU A 208 2.59 18.21 -14.19
CA LEU A 208 2.69 16.82 -14.63
C LEU A 208 1.31 16.20 -14.92
N PHE A 209 0.26 16.61 -14.18
CA PHE A 209 -1.11 16.18 -14.46
C PHE A 209 -1.73 16.90 -15.66
N SER A 210 -1.17 18.05 -16.03
CA SER A 210 -1.57 18.80 -17.22
C SER A 210 -1.01 18.21 -18.52
N GLN A 211 0.00 17.34 -18.41
CA GLN A 211 0.58 16.60 -19.54
C GLN A 211 -0.16 15.27 -19.74
N GLU A 212 0.04 14.67 -20.91
CA GLU A 212 -0.41 13.30 -21.16
C GLU A 212 0.22 12.37 -20.12
N HIS A 213 -0.58 11.51 -19.52
CA HIS A 213 -0.14 10.50 -18.55
C HIS A 213 -0.97 9.25 -18.73
N LYS A 214 -0.37 8.10 -18.39
CA LYS A 214 -1.03 6.81 -18.50
C LYS A 214 -1.41 6.32 -17.12
N LYS A 215 -2.65 5.86 -16.99
CA LYS A 215 -3.16 5.21 -15.79
C LYS A 215 -3.30 3.72 -16.02
N TYR A 216 -2.88 2.96 -15.02
CA TYR A 216 -2.94 1.50 -15.04
C TYR A 216 -3.58 1.04 -13.74
N SER A 217 -4.50 0.08 -13.85
CA SER A 217 -4.92 -0.72 -12.71
C SER A 217 -4.23 -2.07 -12.79
N LEU A 218 -4.00 -2.72 -11.65
CA LEU A 218 -3.47 -4.08 -11.63
C LEU A 218 -4.63 -5.07 -11.52
N GLY A 219 -4.77 -5.92 -12.53
CA GLY A 219 -5.76 -6.99 -12.59
C GLY A 219 -5.10 -8.35 -12.56
N ILE A 220 -5.76 -9.32 -11.92
CA ILE A 220 -5.37 -10.72 -11.94
C ILE A 220 -6.51 -11.52 -12.56
N VAL A 221 -6.16 -12.48 -13.42
CA VAL A 221 -7.10 -13.46 -13.99
C VAL A 221 -6.72 -14.85 -13.50
N SER A 222 -7.70 -15.64 -13.04
CA SER A 222 -7.49 -17.03 -12.60
C SER A 222 -8.66 -17.94 -13.01
N HIS A 223 -8.40 -19.23 -13.20
CA HIS A 223 -9.46 -20.23 -13.37
C HIS A 223 -10.28 -20.45 -12.07
N HIS A 224 -11.59 -20.70 -12.19
CA HIS A 224 -12.57 -20.80 -11.09
C HIS A 224 -12.22 -21.84 -10.03
N GLU A 225 -11.63 -22.97 -10.44
CA GLU A 225 -11.23 -24.05 -9.52
C GLU A 225 -10.23 -23.56 -8.45
N TRP A 226 -9.45 -22.52 -8.77
CA TRP A 226 -8.49 -21.91 -7.84
C TRP A 226 -9.10 -20.80 -6.98
N ALA A 227 -10.26 -20.28 -7.38
CA ALA A 227 -10.98 -19.23 -6.68
C ALA A 227 -12.07 -19.77 -5.73
N GLU A 228 -12.82 -20.80 -6.13
CA GLU A 228 -13.88 -21.40 -5.29
C GLU A 228 -13.35 -22.23 -4.13
N SER A 229 -12.23 -22.91 -4.31
CA SER A 229 -11.51 -23.61 -3.22
C SER A 229 -11.11 -22.66 -2.08
N ARG A 230 -11.30 -21.34 -2.23
CA ARG A 230 -10.91 -20.29 -1.29
C ARG A 230 -12.07 -19.39 -0.83
N ILE A 231 -13.26 -19.50 -1.43
CA ILE A 231 -14.48 -18.83 -0.94
C ILE A 231 -15.20 -19.71 0.10
N GLY A 232 -14.92 -21.02 0.13
CA GLY A 232 -15.51 -22.00 1.05
C GLY A 232 -14.98 -22.05 2.49
N GLN A 233 -14.25 -21.03 2.98
CA GLN A 233 -13.91 -20.87 4.39
C GLN A 233 -14.48 -19.56 4.96
N ILE A 234 -15.79 -19.46 4.86
CA ILE A 234 -16.68 -18.66 5.72
C ILE A 234 -17.77 -19.70 6.03
N ASP A 235 -18.00 -20.29 7.21
CA ASP A 235 -17.87 -19.87 8.61
C ASP A 235 -18.18 -21.14 9.48
N PRO A 236 -18.11 -21.16 10.84
CA PRO A 236 -18.72 -20.16 11.74
C PRO A 236 -17.83 -19.56 12.84
#